data_AF-A0A1Y3BPB9-F1
#
_entry.id   AF-A0A1Y3BPB9-F1
#
_cell.length_a   1.000
_cell.length_b   1.000
_cell.length_c   1.000
_cell.angle_alpha   90.00
_cell.angle_beta   90.00
_cell.angle_gamma   90.00
#
_symmetry.space_group_name_H-M   'P 1'
#
loop_
_entity.id
_entity.type
_entity.pdbx_description
1 polymer ?
#
loop_
_entity_poly.entity_id
_entity_poly.type
_entity_poly.pdbx_seq_one_letter_code
_entity_poly.pdbx_strand_id
1 'polypeptide(L)' 'MAGESTSPSLRVDKLIEGHEYSFRVKAVNREGESAWLTGKESIVAKNPFDVASKPMAPQVVDVDADHVDLEFRPPR' A
#
# COMPACT_ATOMS: atom_id res chain seq x y z
N MET A 1 -11.49 -14.86 1.53
CA MET A 1 -10.07 -15.10 1.84
C MET A 1 -9.95 -15.42 3.30
N ALA A 2 -9.29 -16.53 3.64
CA ALA A 2 -8.96 -16.91 5.01
C ALA A 2 -7.57 -17.53 4.99
N GLY A 3 -6.81 -17.32 6.06
CA GLY A 3 -5.52 -17.96 6.24
C GLY A 3 -5.33 -18.28 7.72
N GLU A 4 -4.42 -19.22 7.97
CA GLU A 4 -4.08 -19.69 9.31
C GLU A 4 -2.60 -19.43 9.53
N SER A 5 -2.24 -19.00 10.74
CA SER A 5 -0.85 -18.78 11.12
C SER A 5 -0.64 -19.20 12.57
N THR A 6 0.54 -19.76 12.85
CA THR A 6 1.02 -20.01 14.21
C THR A 6 1.75 -18.80 14.80
N SER A 7 2.05 -17.78 13.98
CA SER A 7 2.59 -16.50 14.41
C SER A 7 1.48 -15.45 14.57
N PRO A 8 1.69 -14.37 15.35
CA PRO A 8 0.72 -13.27 15.47
C PRO A 8 0.63 -12.38 14.22
N SER A 9 1.17 -12.83 13.08
CA SER A 9 1.22 -12.11 11.82
C SER A 9 0.81 -13.03 10.66
N LEU A 10 0.00 -12.50 9.75
CA LEU A 10 -0.41 -13.20 8.54
C LEU A 10 -0.49 -12.18 7.39
N ARG A 11 0.17 -12.50 6.27
CA ARG A 11 0.05 -11.71 5.04
C ARG A 11 -1.18 -12.17 4.28
N VAL A 12 -2.06 -11.22 3.95
CA VAL A 12 -3.23 -11.44 3.09
C VAL A 12 -2.96 -10.75 1.76
N ASP A 13 -3.09 -11.48 0.66
CA ASP A 13 -2.83 -11.00 -0.70
C ASP A 13 -4.11 -11.01 -1.57
N LYS A 14 -3.98 -10.50 -2.80
CA LYS A 14 -5.04 -10.49 -3.83
C LYS A 14 -6.33 -9.74 -3.45
N LEU A 15 -6.24 -8.79 -2.52
CA LEU A 15 -7.33 -7.85 -2.23
C LEU A 15 -7.62 -6.98 -3.47
N ILE A 16 -8.87 -6.58 -3.63
CA ILE A 16 -9.28 -5.69 -4.72
C ILE A 16 -8.92 -4.26 -4.31
N GLU A 17 -8.15 -3.58 -5.15
CA GLU A 17 -7.75 -2.19 -4.91
C GLU A 17 -8.96 -1.27 -4.76
N GLY A 18 -8.87 -0.30 -3.86
CA GLY A 18 -9.91 0.66 -3.54
C GLY A 18 -11.07 0.10 -2.70
N HIS A 19 -11.08 -1.19 -2.39
CA HIS A 19 -12.13 -1.79 -1.57
C HIS A 19 -11.80 -1.71 -0.08
N GLU A 20 -12.83 -1.50 0.71
CA GLU A 20 -12.75 -1.48 2.17
C GLU A 20 -12.94 -2.89 2.74
N TYR A 21 -12.03 -3.29 3.62
CA TYR A 21 -12.02 -4.60 4.25
C TYR A 21 -12.04 -4.49 5.77
N SER A 22 -12.85 -5.35 6.41
CA SER A 22 -12.80 -5.61 7.85
C SER A 22 -12.22 -7.00 8.08
N PHE A 23 -11.17 -7.10 8.89
CA PHE A 23 -10.55 -8.37 9.21
C PHE A 23 -11.07 -8.90 10.55
N ARG A 24 -11.22 -10.23 10.64
CA ARG A 24 -11.53 -10.92 11.89
C ARG A 24 -10.54 -12.04 12.13
N VAL A 25 -10.18 -12.27 13.39
CA VAL A 25 -9.27 -13.33 13.83
C VAL A 25 -9.94 -14.17 14.91
N LYS A 26 -9.60 -15.45 14.99
CA LYS A 26 -9.99 -16.35 16.07
C LYS A 26 -8.79 -17.22 16.43
N ALA A 27 -8.68 -17.61 17.70
CA ALA A 27 -7.70 -18.60 18.13
C ALA A 27 -8.27 -20.00 17.92
N VAL A 28 -7.43 -20.92 17.46
CA VAL A 28 -7.79 -22.34 17.29
C VAL A 28 -6.78 -23.19 18.06
N ASN A 29 -7.27 -24.08 18.91
CA ASN A 29 -6.47 -25.06 19.63
C ASN A 29 -7.12 -26.46 19.52
N ARG A 30 -6.59 -27.46 20.23
CA ARG A 30 -7.12 -28.84 20.19
C ARG A 30 -8.56 -28.97 20.70
N GLU A 31 -8.98 -28.08 21.61
CA GLU A 31 -10.31 -28.08 22.21
C GLU A 31 -11.34 -27.34 21.33
N GLY A 32 -10.88 -26.55 20.36
CA GLY A 32 -11.74 -25.89 19.39
C GLY A 32 -11.34 -24.45 19.09
N GLU A 33 -12.34 -23.64 18.75
CA GLU A 33 -12.18 -22.29 18.25
C GLU A 33 -12.70 -21.26 19.26
N SER A 34 -12.01 -20.13 19.40
CA SER A 34 -12.51 -18.98 20.17
C SER A 34 -13.61 -18.23 19.41
N ALA A 35 -14.25 -17.28 20.10
CA ALA A 35 -15.05 -16.26 19.44
C ALA A 35 -14.20 -15.44 18.45
N TRP A 36 -14.86 -14.90 17.42
CA TRP A 36 -14.23 -13.98 16.47
C TRP A 36 -13.94 -12.64 17.13
N LEU A 37 -12.71 -12.17 16.96
CA LEU A 37 -12.31 -10.80 17.24
C LEU A 37 -12.26 -10.02 15.93
N THR A 38 -13.11 -9.02 15.79
CA THR A 38 -13.09 -8.09 14.66
C THR A 38 -12.05 -7.00 14.91
N GLY A 39 -11.26 -6.68 13.88
CA GLY A 39 -10.35 -5.54 13.90
C GLY A 39 -11.10 -4.24 14.19
N LYS A 40 -10.45 -3.33 14.91
CA LYS A 40 -11.07 -2.05 15.32
C LYS A 40 -11.35 -1.12 14.14
N GLU A 41 -10.49 -1.18 13.13
CA GLU A 41 -10.52 -0.28 11.98
C GLU A 41 -10.68 -1.10 10.71
N SER A 42 -11.46 -0.55 9.78
CA SER A 42 -11.49 -0.99 8.40
C SER A 42 -10.24 -0.51 7.67
N ILE A 43 -9.81 -1.28 6.67
CA ILE A 43 -8.62 -0.98 5.89
C ILE A 43 -9.03 -0.91 4.43
N VAL A 44 -8.72 0.20 3.76
CA VAL A 44 -8.85 0.30 2.31
C VAL A 44 -7.63 -0.35 1.68
N ALA A 45 -7.85 -1.36 0.85
CA ALA A 45 -6.78 -2.00 0.10
C ALA A 45 -6.21 -1.02 -0.91
N LYS A 46 -4.97 -0.60 -0.68
CA LYS A 46 -4.22 0.30 -1.56
C LYS A 46 -2.80 -0.21 -1.76
N ASN A 47 -2.21 0.13 -2.89
CA ASN A 47 -0.78 -0.09 -3.08
C ASN A 47 -0.01 0.77 -2.05
N PRO A 48 1.02 0.23 -1.36
CA PRO A 48 1.90 1.03 -0.51
C PRO A 48 2.62 2.15 -1.27
N PHE A 49 2.72 2.03 -2.59
CA PHE A 49 3.28 3.04 -3.47
C PHE A 49 2.17 3.54 -4.40
N ASP A 50 1.91 4.84 -4.35
CA ASP A 50 1.17 5.47 -5.43
C ASP A 50 2.05 5.48 -6.69
N VAL A 51 1.42 5.41 -7.87
CA VAL A 51 2.14 5.63 -9.12
C VAL A 51 2.74 7.04 -9.02
N ALA A 52 4.07 7.13 -9.09
CA ALA A 52 4.74 8.43 -9.08
C ALA A 52 4.10 9.31 -10.16
N SER A 53 3.56 10.45 -9.74
CA SER A 53 2.99 11.42 -10.67
C SER A 53 4.01 11.72 -11.77
N LYS A 54 3.53 11.97 -13.00
CA LYS A 54 4.42 12.34 -14.11
C LYS A 54 5.37 13.44 -13.61
N PRO A 55 6.70 13.27 -13.74
CA PRO A 55 7.62 14.29 -13.31
C PRO A 55 7.23 15.60 -13.99
N MET A 56 7.29 16.71 -13.25
CA MET A 56 7.07 18.02 -13.85
C MET A 56 8.02 18.20 -15.04
N ALA A 57 7.54 18.87 -16.08
CA ALA A 57 8.40 19.24 -17.19
C ALA A 57 9.60 20.04 -16.65
N PRO A 58 10.83 19.69 -17.07
CA PRO A 58 12.01 20.41 -16.62
C PRO A 58 11.90 21.88 -17.03
N GLN A 59 12.42 22.76 -16.18
CA GLN A 59 12.52 24.18 -16.51
C GLN A 59 13.87 24.44 -17.17
N VAL A 60 13.85 25.12 -18.31
CA VAL A 60 15.06 25.63 -18.94
C VAL A 60 15.57 26.77 -18.08
N VAL A 61 16.77 26.61 -17.51
CA VAL A 61 17.41 27.63 -16.68
C VAL A 61 18.44 28.43 -17.47
N ASP A 62 19.11 27.81 -18.42
CA ASP A 62 20.04 28.50 -19.32
C ASP A 62 20.10 27.83 -20.71
N VAL A 63 20.42 28.63 -21.73
CA VAL A 63 20.57 28.18 -23.13
C VAL A 63 21.81 28.82 -23.73
N ASP A 64 22.77 27.97 -24.05
CA ASP A 64 23.99 28.32 -24.77
C ASP A 64 23.96 27.79 -26.22
N ALA A 65 24.98 28.14 -27.00
CA ALA A 65 25.04 27.80 -28.42
C ALA A 65 25.05 26.28 -28.70
N ASP A 66 25.53 25.49 -27.75
CA ASP A 66 25.72 24.04 -27.89
C ASP A 66 25.12 23.21 -26.75
N HIS A 67 24.56 23.85 -25.71
CA HIS A 67 23.92 23.14 -24.61
C HIS A 67 22.77 23.91 -23.97
N VAL A 68 21.97 23.20 -23.19
CA VAL A 68 20.84 23.73 -22.43
C VAL A 68 20.87 23.12 -21.04
N ASP A 69 20.77 23.97 -20.02
CA ASP A 69 20.66 23.54 -18.64
C ASP A 69 19.19 23.40 -18.24
N LEU A 70 18.86 22.26 -17.64
CA LEU A 70 17.51 21.87 -17.24
C LEU A 70 17.46 21.59 -15.73
N GLU A 71 16.47 22.17 -15.05
CA GLU A 71 16.21 21.92 -13.63
C GLU A 71 14.90 21.14 -13.44
N PHE A 72 14.94 20.08 -12.61
CA PHE A 72 13.77 19.28 -12.23
C PHE A 72 13.33 19.63 -10.81
N ARG A 73 12.06 20.02 -10.65
CA ARG A 73 11.47 20.14 -9.30
C ARG A 73 11.12 18.75 -8.77
N PRO A 74 11.37 18.46 -7.48
CA PRO A 74 10.98 17.20 -6.88
C PRO A 74 9.46 16.98 -7.03
N PRO A 75 9.01 15.75 -7.30
CA PRO A 75 7.59 15.44 -7.36
C PRO A 75 6.92 15.72 -6.01
N ARG A 76 5.68 16.24 -6.04
CA ARG A 76 4.83 16.39 -4.85
C ARG A 76 4.14 15.09 -4.51
#